data_AF-A0A7L4ZLA7-F1
#
_entry.id   AF-A0A7L4ZLA7-F1
#
_cell.length_a   1.000
_cell.length_b   1.000
_cell.length_c   1.000
_cell.angle_alpha   90.00
_cell.angle_beta   90.00
_cell.angle_gamma   90.00
#
_symmetry.space_group_name_H-M   'P 1'
#
loop_
_entity.id
_entity.type
_entity.pdbx_description
1 polymer ?
#
loop_
_entity_poly.entity_id
_entity_poly.type
_entity_poly.pdbx_seq_one_letter_code
_entity_poly.pdbx_strand_id
1 'polypeptide(L)'
;MKKRFLILTFILFQFTQVFAQYRGGNGDGHDNEIKASTTLENLSLVILYRGGNGDGHDVEGLLNTTLTNISLAVLYRGGNGDGHDVEGLLNTTLENITLAILYQGGNGDGHDNEILANTTLENISLAVLFRGGNGDGHDVEGLLNTTLENISLAVLYNGGNGDGHDVESLLNTTLENISLAVLYQGGNGDGFDVDQENLFLDPNQVVDLRLAVNVFLQGPRFNPSFDGLMNDDLRSGNLIPKISPYDSGTVISNSNVFNNGGISGFGLSQNDIVDWVFIQIRSGSDDTLIVDDASALVQRDGDVVAIDGTSDVILRGLTGEYYVVIKHRNHLAAMTSNKIPLSVNPTSVNFTSSGTATFGSNAQVQLSNGDMALWAGNVNNDIIVQYSGTTPDTPSILSEILNDAGNFLNFPTYSLNGYNTHDVNMDGNTQYTGTAPDTPFILQNVLAHPGNFLNFSTYQIQEQLPEN
;
A
#
# COMPACT_ATOMS: atom_id res chain seq x y z
N MET A 1 -52.60 39.35 -31.22
CA MET A 1 -52.46 39.94 -29.87
C MET A 1 -53.61 39.45 -28.99
N LYS A 2 -53.33 38.60 -27.99
CA LYS A 2 -54.03 38.55 -26.69
C LYS A 2 -53.37 37.49 -25.80
N LYS A 3 -52.58 37.96 -24.82
CA LYS A 3 -52.28 37.25 -23.57
C LYS A 3 -53.56 37.17 -22.72
N ARG A 4 -53.54 36.34 -21.68
CA ARG A 4 -54.70 35.63 -21.10
C ARG A 4 -54.30 34.54 -20.10
N PHE A 5 -53.58 34.89 -19.05
CA PHE A 5 -53.25 34.04 -17.89
C PHE A 5 -54.48 33.30 -17.32
N LEU A 6 -54.26 32.08 -16.81
CA LEU A 6 -55.06 31.51 -15.73
C LEU A 6 -54.13 31.10 -14.58
N ILE A 7 -54.52 31.51 -13.37
CA ILE A 7 -53.81 31.41 -12.10
C ILE A 7 -54.56 30.43 -11.19
N LEU A 8 -53.77 29.66 -10.42
CA LEU A 8 -54.01 28.95 -9.15
C LEU A 8 -55.00 27.77 -9.07
N THR A 9 -54.52 26.68 -8.46
CA THR A 9 -55.00 26.37 -7.10
C THR A 9 -53.87 25.79 -6.24
N PHE A 10 -53.63 26.44 -5.10
CA PHE A 10 -52.85 25.97 -3.97
C PHE A 10 -53.72 24.95 -3.22
N ILE A 11 -53.28 23.70 -3.07
CA ILE A 11 -53.91 22.73 -2.15
C ILE A 11 -52.86 22.31 -1.11
N LEU A 12 -53.13 22.76 0.11
CA LEU A 12 -52.82 22.22 1.43
C LEU A 12 -51.68 21.18 1.56
N PHE A 13 -50.72 21.53 2.43
CA PHE A 13 -49.78 20.63 3.09
C PHE A 13 -50.44 19.33 3.58
N GLN A 14 -50.21 18.24 2.86
CA GLN A 14 -49.74 17.00 3.47
C GLN A 14 -48.30 16.80 2.99
N PHE A 15 -47.34 16.71 3.90
CA PHE A 15 -46.06 16.06 3.60
C PHE A 15 -46.33 14.56 3.43
N THR A 16 -46.91 14.16 2.31
CA THR A 16 -46.72 12.82 1.81
C THR A 16 -45.33 12.81 1.20
N GLN A 17 -44.37 12.14 1.85
CA GLN A 17 -43.12 11.81 1.16
C GLN A 17 -43.48 11.12 -0.14
N VAL A 18 -43.08 11.70 -1.27
CA VAL A 18 -43.25 11.07 -2.58
C VAL A 18 -42.31 9.86 -2.59
N PHE A 19 -42.90 8.66 -2.52
CA PHE A 19 -42.13 7.41 -2.42
C PHE A 19 -41.34 7.10 -3.69
N ALA A 20 -41.84 7.50 -4.87
CA ALA A 20 -41.13 7.46 -6.14
C ALA A 20 -41.62 8.60 -7.06
N GLN A 21 -40.72 9.26 -7.80
CA GLN A 21 -41.08 10.35 -8.73
C GLN A 21 -41.66 9.81 -10.05
N TYR A 22 -41.17 8.67 -10.51
CA TYR A 22 -41.67 7.92 -11.67
C TYR A 22 -41.94 6.45 -11.26
N ARG A 23 -42.96 5.83 -11.85
CA ARG A 23 -43.41 4.46 -11.54
C ARG A 23 -44.00 3.80 -12.77
N GLY A 24 -43.65 2.55 -13.02
CA GLY A 24 -44.18 1.76 -14.14
C GLY A 24 -45.60 1.24 -14.00
N GLY A 25 -46.13 0.78 -15.14
CA GLY A 25 -47.45 0.18 -15.30
C GLY A 25 -47.58 -1.28 -14.85
N ASN A 26 -48.78 -1.84 -15.02
CA ASN A 26 -49.13 -3.23 -14.67
C ASN A 26 -49.19 -4.19 -15.90
N GLY A 27 -48.67 -3.81 -17.08
CA GLY A 27 -48.69 -4.63 -18.31
C GLY A 27 -47.64 -4.15 -19.34
N ASP A 28 -47.64 -4.71 -20.55
CA ASP A 28 -46.62 -4.60 -21.63
C ASP A 28 -46.45 -3.21 -22.28
N GLY A 29 -46.86 -2.13 -21.60
CA GLY A 29 -46.84 -0.76 -22.13
C GLY A 29 -45.80 0.13 -21.45
N HIS A 30 -45.28 1.11 -22.19
CA HIS A 30 -44.38 2.16 -21.70
C HIS A 30 -45.14 3.41 -21.24
N ASP A 31 -44.55 4.18 -20.30
CA ASP A 31 -45.16 5.43 -19.82
C ASP A 31 -44.64 6.68 -20.55
N ASN A 32 -43.38 6.71 -21.02
CA ASN A 32 -42.82 7.80 -21.83
C ASN A 32 -41.79 7.32 -22.87
N GLU A 33 -41.96 7.74 -24.13
CA GLU A 33 -41.09 7.40 -25.28
C GLU A 33 -39.68 8.03 -25.15
N ILE A 34 -39.55 9.36 -25.08
CA ILE A 34 -38.21 10.01 -24.93
C ILE A 34 -38.29 11.28 -24.07
N LYS A 35 -37.36 11.45 -23.13
CA LYS A 35 -37.07 12.72 -22.45
C LYS A 35 -35.72 13.28 -22.89
N ALA A 36 -35.76 14.34 -23.68
CA ALA A 36 -34.58 14.91 -24.32
C ALA A 36 -33.66 15.75 -23.38
N SER A 37 -34.17 16.19 -22.23
CA SER A 37 -33.40 16.90 -21.20
C SER A 37 -34.15 16.87 -19.87
N THR A 38 -33.45 16.47 -18.81
CA THR A 38 -33.99 16.44 -17.45
C THR A 38 -33.03 17.18 -16.52
N THR A 39 -33.48 18.27 -15.90
CA THR A 39 -32.70 18.98 -14.86
C THR A 39 -33.51 19.02 -13.58
N LEU A 40 -32.97 18.44 -12.51
CA LEU A 40 -33.59 18.49 -11.18
C LEU A 40 -32.56 19.02 -10.18
N GLU A 41 -33.02 19.93 -9.32
CA GLU A 41 -32.16 20.56 -8.31
C GLU A 41 -32.88 20.59 -6.96
N ASN A 42 -32.13 20.40 -5.87
CA ASN A 42 -32.61 20.61 -4.50
C ASN A 42 -33.84 19.77 -4.10
N LEU A 43 -33.85 18.49 -4.49
CA LEU A 43 -34.93 17.56 -4.19
C LEU A 43 -34.57 16.59 -3.04
N SER A 44 -35.58 16.18 -2.29
CA SER A 44 -35.49 15.10 -1.29
C SER A 44 -36.61 14.10 -1.54
N LEU A 45 -36.22 12.88 -1.92
CA LEU A 45 -37.11 11.78 -2.31
C LEU A 45 -36.56 10.46 -1.73
N VAL A 46 -37.37 9.40 -1.70
CA VAL A 46 -36.88 8.06 -1.29
C VAL A 46 -36.34 7.31 -2.51
N ILE A 47 -37.10 7.29 -3.61
CA ILE A 47 -36.74 6.66 -4.89
C ILE A 47 -37.00 7.65 -6.03
N LEU A 48 -36.17 7.70 -7.07
CA LEU A 48 -36.44 8.56 -8.23
C LEU A 48 -37.20 7.80 -9.34
N TYR A 49 -36.69 6.64 -9.77
CA TYR A 49 -37.30 5.77 -10.77
C TYR A 49 -37.59 4.38 -10.18
N ARG A 50 -38.74 3.79 -10.52
CA ARG A 50 -39.14 2.49 -9.96
C ARG A 50 -39.94 1.67 -10.97
N GLY A 51 -39.40 0.52 -11.35
CA GLY A 51 -40.02 -0.41 -12.30
C GLY A 51 -41.42 -0.93 -11.91
N GLY A 52 -42.14 -1.39 -12.93
CA GLY A 52 -43.52 -1.89 -12.87
C GLY A 52 -43.70 -3.32 -12.36
N ASN A 53 -44.92 -3.85 -12.46
CA ASN A 53 -45.27 -5.22 -12.06
C ASN A 53 -45.36 -6.22 -13.24
N GLY A 54 -45.12 -5.79 -14.49
CA GLY A 54 -45.17 -6.62 -15.70
C GLY A 54 -44.01 -6.29 -16.66
N ASP A 55 -44.09 -6.74 -17.91
CA ASP A 55 -42.97 -6.77 -18.90
C ASP A 55 -42.69 -5.41 -19.59
N GLY A 56 -43.22 -4.31 -19.06
CA GLY A 56 -43.10 -2.96 -19.64
C GLY A 56 -42.07 -2.10 -18.91
N HIS A 57 -41.54 -1.07 -19.57
CA HIS A 57 -40.58 -0.13 -18.97
C HIS A 57 -41.18 1.24 -18.58
N ASP A 58 -40.59 1.97 -17.61
CA ASP A 58 -41.07 3.32 -17.25
C ASP A 58 -40.71 4.36 -18.34
N VAL A 59 -39.47 4.33 -18.84
CA VAL A 59 -38.95 5.30 -19.83
C VAL A 59 -38.03 4.62 -20.86
N GLU A 60 -38.35 4.72 -22.15
CA GLU A 60 -37.54 4.18 -23.26
C GLU A 60 -36.23 4.97 -23.48
N GLY A 61 -36.19 6.26 -23.16
CA GLY A 61 -34.93 7.01 -23.23
C GLY A 61 -34.87 8.30 -22.42
N LEU A 62 -33.79 8.46 -21.65
CA LEU A 62 -33.40 9.69 -20.97
C LEU A 62 -32.09 10.22 -21.54
N LEU A 63 -32.14 11.39 -22.15
CA LEU A 63 -30.98 12.08 -22.71
C LEU A 63 -30.69 13.34 -21.90
N ASN A 64 -29.41 13.61 -21.67
CA ASN A 64 -28.92 14.86 -21.06
C ASN A 64 -29.57 15.11 -19.69
N THR A 65 -29.33 14.18 -18.76
CA THR A 65 -29.85 14.26 -17.39
C THR A 65 -28.84 14.94 -16.48
N THR A 66 -29.25 16.00 -15.79
CA THR A 66 -28.42 16.68 -14.80
C THR A 66 -29.16 16.75 -13.47
N LEU A 67 -28.60 16.13 -12.43
CA LEU A 67 -29.15 16.15 -11.08
C LEU A 67 -28.13 16.80 -10.14
N THR A 68 -28.53 17.84 -9.42
CA THR A 68 -27.63 18.55 -8.50
C THR A 68 -28.25 18.75 -7.12
N ASN A 69 -27.44 18.57 -6.08
CA ASN A 69 -27.84 18.79 -4.68
C ASN A 69 -29.08 17.99 -4.27
N ILE A 70 -29.06 16.68 -4.54
CA ILE A 70 -30.18 15.77 -4.27
C ILE A 70 -29.81 14.80 -3.14
N SER A 71 -30.80 14.46 -2.30
CA SER A 71 -30.68 13.38 -1.32
C SER A 71 -31.74 12.29 -1.54
N LEU A 72 -31.28 11.05 -1.68
CA LEU A 72 -32.08 9.87 -2.05
C LEU A 72 -31.65 8.64 -1.25
N ALA A 73 -32.54 7.66 -1.10
CA ALA A 73 -32.15 6.33 -0.65
C ALA A 73 -31.71 5.47 -1.84
N VAL A 74 -32.49 5.49 -2.92
CA VAL A 74 -32.23 4.71 -4.14
C VAL A 74 -32.51 5.60 -5.36
N LEU A 75 -31.67 5.57 -6.40
CA LEU A 75 -31.93 6.35 -7.61
C LEU A 75 -32.81 5.57 -8.60
N TYR A 76 -32.38 4.35 -8.94
CA TYR A 76 -33.05 3.41 -9.83
C TYR A 76 -33.36 2.12 -9.08
N ARG A 77 -34.55 1.57 -9.28
CA ARG A 77 -35.00 0.39 -8.54
C ARG A 77 -35.92 -0.47 -9.39
N GLY A 78 -35.56 -1.72 -9.55
CA GLY A 78 -36.27 -2.68 -10.37
C GLY A 78 -37.68 -3.03 -9.90
N GLY A 79 -38.42 -3.58 -10.86
CA GLY A 79 -39.80 -4.02 -10.71
C GLY A 79 -39.97 -5.41 -10.06
N ASN A 80 -41.21 -5.90 -10.08
CA ASN A 80 -41.55 -7.26 -9.64
C ASN A 80 -41.69 -8.28 -10.78
N GLY A 81 -41.68 -7.83 -12.05
CA GLY A 81 -41.78 -8.67 -13.27
C GLY A 81 -40.57 -8.47 -14.19
N ASP A 82 -40.73 -8.71 -15.49
CA ASP A 82 -39.64 -8.68 -16.49
C ASP A 82 -39.38 -7.27 -17.07
N GLY A 83 -40.07 -6.26 -16.56
CA GLY A 83 -39.97 -4.86 -17.01
C GLY A 83 -38.83 -4.08 -16.37
N HIS A 84 -38.29 -3.11 -17.12
CA HIS A 84 -37.18 -2.24 -16.71
C HIS A 84 -37.65 -0.86 -16.20
N ASP A 85 -36.90 -0.12 -15.38
CA ASP A 85 -37.23 1.30 -15.18
C ASP A 85 -36.76 2.18 -16.34
N VAL A 86 -35.56 1.97 -16.89
CA VAL A 86 -35.05 2.77 -18.01
C VAL A 86 -34.35 1.90 -19.06
N GLU A 87 -34.70 2.05 -20.34
CA GLU A 87 -34.05 1.32 -21.45
C GLU A 87 -32.74 2.00 -21.90
N GLY A 88 -32.61 3.32 -21.74
CA GLY A 88 -31.35 3.99 -22.04
C GLY A 88 -31.18 5.33 -21.34
N LEU A 89 -30.06 5.48 -20.63
CA LEU A 89 -29.66 6.71 -19.97
C LEU A 89 -28.33 7.22 -20.54
N LEU A 90 -28.38 8.34 -21.27
CA LEU A 90 -27.23 8.88 -21.99
C LEU A 90 -26.89 10.31 -21.55
N ASN A 91 -25.60 10.60 -21.43
CA ASN A 91 -25.07 11.92 -21.06
C ASN A 91 -25.60 12.39 -19.70
N THR A 92 -25.28 11.64 -18.65
CA THR A 92 -25.77 11.93 -17.30
C THR A 92 -24.71 12.62 -16.46
N THR A 93 -25.08 13.68 -15.74
CA THR A 93 -24.24 14.34 -14.76
C THR A 93 -24.95 14.37 -13.42
N LEU A 94 -24.36 13.72 -12.42
CA LEU A 94 -24.84 13.75 -11.04
C LEU A 94 -23.81 14.48 -10.19
N GLU A 95 -24.21 15.58 -9.55
CA GLU A 95 -23.29 16.42 -8.78
C GLU A 95 -23.82 16.68 -7.37
N ASN A 96 -22.96 16.52 -6.36
CA ASN A 96 -23.29 16.81 -4.96
C ASN A 96 -24.52 16.03 -4.47
N ILE A 97 -24.52 14.71 -4.71
CA ILE A 97 -25.63 13.82 -4.33
C ILE A 97 -25.27 13.00 -3.09
N THR A 98 -26.21 12.84 -2.17
CA THR A 98 -26.12 11.84 -1.09
C THR A 98 -27.09 10.70 -1.36
N LEU A 99 -26.57 9.49 -1.45
CA LEU A 99 -27.31 8.33 -1.94
C LEU A 99 -26.87 7.05 -1.22
N ALA A 100 -27.81 6.17 -0.87
CA ALA A 100 -27.42 4.86 -0.33
C ALA A 100 -27.09 3.87 -1.45
N ILE A 101 -27.95 3.80 -2.49
CA ILE A 101 -27.79 2.86 -3.60
C ILE A 101 -28.10 3.56 -4.93
N LEU A 102 -27.26 3.42 -5.95
CA LEU A 102 -27.53 4.00 -7.27
C LEU A 102 -28.48 3.14 -8.09
N TYR A 103 -28.15 1.86 -8.24
CA TYR A 103 -28.97 0.86 -8.90
C TYR A 103 -29.26 -0.28 -7.93
N GLN A 104 -30.53 -0.68 -7.81
CA GLN A 104 -31.00 -1.71 -6.90
C GLN A 104 -31.98 -2.66 -7.59
N GLY A 105 -31.50 -3.87 -7.89
CA GLY A 105 -32.23 -4.91 -8.60
C GLY A 105 -33.62 -5.26 -8.04
N GLY A 106 -34.45 -5.75 -8.95
CA GLY A 106 -35.83 -6.16 -8.72
C GLY A 106 -36.03 -7.54 -8.09
N ASN A 107 -37.30 -7.98 -8.06
CA ASN A 107 -37.69 -9.33 -7.60
C ASN A 107 -37.96 -10.31 -8.77
N GLY A 108 -38.02 -9.84 -10.02
CA GLY A 108 -38.26 -10.65 -11.24
C GLY A 108 -37.02 -10.68 -12.15
N ASP A 109 -37.21 -11.01 -13.43
CA ASP A 109 -36.13 -11.12 -14.42
C ASP A 109 -35.79 -9.76 -15.07
N GLY A 110 -36.50 -8.68 -14.70
CA GLY A 110 -36.31 -7.34 -15.24
C GLY A 110 -35.12 -6.59 -14.61
N HIS A 111 -34.32 -5.95 -15.46
CA HIS A 111 -33.24 -5.03 -15.09
C HIS A 111 -33.71 -3.68 -14.53
N ASP A 112 -32.86 -2.94 -13.81
CA ASP A 112 -33.20 -1.56 -13.46
C ASP A 112 -32.96 -0.58 -14.64
N ASN A 113 -31.77 -0.67 -15.25
CA ASN A 113 -31.42 0.14 -16.42
C ASN A 113 -30.63 -0.68 -17.45
N GLU A 114 -31.08 -0.74 -18.70
CA GLU A 114 -30.39 -1.53 -19.74
C GLU A 114 -29.02 -0.91 -20.06
N ILE A 115 -28.95 0.36 -20.47
CA ILE A 115 -27.68 1.00 -20.83
C ILE A 115 -27.48 2.34 -20.11
N LEU A 116 -26.31 2.51 -19.50
CA LEU A 116 -25.79 3.79 -19.01
C LEU A 116 -24.54 4.19 -19.80
N ALA A 117 -24.58 5.33 -20.51
CA ALA A 117 -23.41 5.80 -21.25
C ALA A 117 -23.09 7.29 -21.05
N ASN A 118 -21.79 7.60 -21.11
CA ASN A 118 -21.24 8.96 -20.99
C ASN A 118 -21.70 9.63 -19.68
N THR A 119 -21.43 8.97 -18.55
CA THR A 119 -21.92 9.43 -17.23
C THR A 119 -20.78 10.01 -16.41
N THR A 120 -21.03 11.13 -15.74
CA THR A 120 -20.12 11.76 -14.79
C THR A 120 -20.81 11.83 -13.42
N LEU A 121 -20.22 11.18 -12.42
CA LEU A 121 -20.67 11.20 -11.03
C LEU A 121 -19.61 11.97 -10.23
N GLU A 122 -19.95 13.15 -9.71
CA GLU A 122 -19.01 14.02 -9.03
C GLU A 122 -19.50 14.37 -7.61
N ASN A 123 -18.60 14.29 -6.63
CA ASN A 123 -18.86 14.69 -5.24
C ASN A 123 -20.06 13.94 -4.64
N ILE A 124 -20.10 12.61 -4.82
CA ILE A 124 -21.21 11.77 -4.35
C ILE A 124 -20.80 11.02 -3.07
N SER A 125 -21.68 11.03 -2.07
CA SER A 125 -21.60 10.10 -0.95
C SER A 125 -22.50 8.91 -1.26
N LEU A 126 -21.90 7.75 -1.53
CA LEU A 126 -22.58 6.56 -2.05
C LEU A 126 -22.21 5.31 -1.24
N ALA A 127 -23.18 4.60 -0.67
CA ALA A 127 -22.84 3.36 0.02
C ALA A 127 -22.57 2.22 -0.98
N VAL A 128 -23.44 2.07 -1.97
CA VAL A 128 -23.37 0.98 -2.96
C VAL A 128 -23.69 1.53 -4.36
N LEU A 129 -22.86 1.23 -5.36
CA LEU A 129 -23.16 1.63 -6.75
C LEU A 129 -24.17 0.67 -7.39
N PHE A 130 -23.88 -0.63 -7.36
CA PHE A 130 -24.76 -1.69 -7.86
C PHE A 130 -25.08 -2.67 -6.72
N ARG A 131 -26.36 -3.00 -6.58
CA ARG A 131 -26.85 -3.91 -5.56
C ARG A 131 -27.87 -4.89 -6.14
N GLY A 132 -27.46 -6.14 -6.30
CA GLY A 132 -28.29 -7.20 -6.83
C GLY A 132 -29.63 -7.44 -6.12
N GLY A 133 -30.55 -8.01 -6.90
CA GLY A 133 -31.94 -8.28 -6.53
C GLY A 133 -32.20 -9.63 -5.85
N ASN A 134 -33.47 -10.05 -5.84
CA ASN A 134 -33.90 -11.36 -5.34
C ASN A 134 -34.23 -12.38 -6.46
N GLY A 135 -34.31 -11.94 -7.72
CA GLY A 135 -34.58 -12.78 -8.92
C GLY A 135 -33.34 -12.89 -9.83
N ASP A 136 -33.55 -13.21 -11.11
CA ASP A 136 -32.49 -13.43 -12.11
C ASP A 136 -32.12 -12.15 -12.90
N GLY A 137 -32.79 -11.02 -12.62
CA GLY A 137 -32.58 -9.74 -13.30
C GLY A 137 -31.25 -9.05 -12.93
N HIS A 138 -30.80 -8.13 -13.81
CA HIS A 138 -29.56 -7.36 -13.59
C HIS A 138 -29.83 -5.98 -12.97
N ASP A 139 -28.85 -5.36 -12.30
CA ASP A 139 -28.99 -3.92 -11.99
C ASP A 139 -28.77 -3.09 -13.26
N VAL A 140 -27.70 -3.35 -14.03
CA VAL A 140 -27.42 -2.69 -15.32
C VAL A 140 -26.83 -3.65 -16.38
N GLU A 141 -27.27 -3.61 -17.64
CA GLU A 141 -26.69 -4.45 -18.72
C GLU A 141 -25.33 -3.88 -19.19
N GLY A 142 -25.24 -2.57 -19.47
CA GLY A 142 -24.01 -1.94 -19.93
C GLY A 142 -23.69 -0.60 -19.29
N LEU A 143 -22.48 -0.48 -18.73
CA LEU A 143 -21.90 0.78 -18.26
C LEU A 143 -20.72 1.20 -19.16
N LEU A 144 -20.90 2.31 -19.88
CA LEU A 144 -19.99 2.75 -20.93
C LEU A 144 -19.50 4.20 -20.71
N ASN A 145 -18.19 4.42 -20.80
CA ASN A 145 -17.57 5.75 -20.72
C ASN A 145 -18.02 6.53 -19.47
N THR A 146 -17.80 5.97 -18.29
CA THR A 146 -18.23 6.57 -17.02
C THR A 146 -17.04 7.10 -16.23
N THR A 147 -17.17 8.31 -15.71
CA THR A 147 -16.20 8.91 -14.79
C THR A 147 -16.83 9.03 -13.42
N LEU A 148 -16.22 8.38 -12.43
CA LEU A 148 -16.54 8.52 -11.02
C LEU A 148 -15.45 9.40 -10.39
N GLU A 149 -15.81 10.58 -9.88
CA GLU A 149 -14.85 11.52 -9.31
C GLU A 149 -15.25 11.96 -7.89
N ASN A 150 -14.30 11.93 -6.96
CA ASN A 150 -14.48 12.40 -5.58
C ASN A 150 -15.67 11.71 -4.87
N ILE A 151 -15.79 10.39 -5.05
CA ILE A 151 -16.85 9.57 -4.44
C ILE A 151 -16.33 8.87 -3.18
N SER A 152 -17.10 8.98 -2.11
CA SER A 152 -16.95 8.13 -0.93
C SER A 152 -17.80 6.89 -1.13
N LEU A 153 -17.19 5.77 -1.56
CA LEU A 153 -17.88 4.55 -1.99
C LEU A 153 -17.54 3.37 -1.08
N ALA A 154 -18.53 2.79 -0.39
CA ALA A 154 -18.25 1.61 0.43
C ALA A 154 -18.07 0.35 -0.44
N VAL A 155 -18.96 0.13 -1.39
CA VAL A 155 -18.98 -1.07 -2.24
C VAL A 155 -19.33 -0.69 -3.68
N LEU A 156 -18.53 -1.13 -4.65
CA LEU A 156 -18.86 -0.92 -6.07
C LEU A 156 -19.95 -1.91 -6.52
N TYR A 157 -19.77 -3.21 -6.23
CA TYR A 157 -20.72 -4.28 -6.55
C TYR A 157 -21.08 -5.08 -5.30
N ASN A 158 -22.38 -5.26 -5.04
CA ASN A 158 -22.89 -5.91 -3.84
C ASN A 158 -24.00 -6.91 -4.19
N GLY A 159 -23.65 -8.19 -4.19
CA GLY A 159 -24.53 -9.25 -4.67
C GLY A 159 -25.85 -9.40 -3.91
N GLY A 160 -26.83 -9.97 -4.63
CA GLY A 160 -28.21 -10.20 -4.19
C GLY A 160 -28.46 -11.49 -3.38
N ASN A 161 -29.74 -11.83 -3.21
CA ASN A 161 -30.15 -13.10 -2.57
C ASN A 161 -30.49 -14.21 -3.58
N GLY A 162 -30.67 -13.88 -4.87
CA GLY A 162 -30.95 -14.82 -5.97
C GLY A 162 -29.74 -14.98 -6.92
N ASP A 163 -30.01 -15.45 -8.14
CA ASP A 163 -29.00 -15.70 -9.18
C ASP A 163 -28.69 -14.43 -10.01
N GLY A 164 -29.42 -13.33 -9.76
CA GLY A 164 -29.28 -12.05 -10.48
C GLY A 164 -27.89 -11.42 -10.41
N HIS A 165 -27.46 -10.88 -11.55
CA HIS A 165 -26.16 -10.27 -11.77
C HIS A 165 -26.17 -8.76 -11.50
N ASP A 166 -25.07 -8.17 -11.04
CA ASP A 166 -25.03 -6.73 -10.81
C ASP A 166 -24.84 -5.97 -12.15
N VAL A 167 -23.81 -6.32 -12.95
CA VAL A 167 -23.52 -5.68 -14.26
C VAL A 167 -23.01 -6.68 -15.30
N GLU A 168 -23.52 -6.63 -16.55
CA GLU A 168 -23.02 -7.52 -17.63
C GLU A 168 -21.74 -6.98 -18.31
N SER A 169 -21.64 -5.67 -18.56
CA SER A 169 -20.45 -5.09 -19.20
C SER A 169 -20.00 -3.75 -18.61
N LEU A 170 -18.70 -3.64 -18.30
CA LEU A 170 -18.04 -2.40 -17.85
C LEU A 170 -16.94 -1.99 -18.83
N LEU A 171 -17.14 -0.92 -19.60
CA LEU A 171 -16.17 -0.45 -20.59
C LEU A 171 -15.83 1.03 -20.41
N ASN A 172 -14.52 1.32 -20.37
CA ASN A 172 -13.97 2.67 -20.28
C ASN A 172 -14.47 3.44 -19.05
N THR A 173 -14.48 2.78 -17.89
CA THR A 173 -14.82 3.41 -16.61
C THR A 173 -13.56 3.90 -15.91
N THR A 174 -13.54 5.18 -15.56
CA THR A 174 -12.45 5.84 -14.87
C THR A 174 -12.87 6.14 -13.43
N LEU A 175 -12.04 5.72 -12.47
CA LEU A 175 -12.22 5.97 -11.04
C LEU A 175 -11.16 7.00 -10.58
N GLU A 176 -11.58 8.21 -10.25
CA GLU A 176 -10.70 9.30 -9.81
C GLU A 176 -11.02 9.72 -8.36
N ASN A 177 -9.99 9.76 -7.51
CA ASN A 177 -10.12 10.16 -6.09
C ASN A 177 -11.22 9.41 -5.33
N ILE A 178 -11.35 8.10 -5.55
CA ILE A 178 -12.35 7.26 -4.90
C ILE A 178 -11.77 6.68 -3.61
N SER A 179 -12.47 6.86 -2.49
CA SER A 179 -12.22 6.06 -1.29
C SER A 179 -13.10 4.81 -1.39
N LEU A 180 -12.49 3.66 -1.69
CA LEU A 180 -13.17 2.37 -1.90
C LEU A 180 -12.80 1.38 -0.79
N ALA A 181 -13.80 0.75 -0.15
CA ALA A 181 -13.55 -0.30 0.83
C ALA A 181 -13.56 -1.71 0.19
N VAL A 182 -14.49 -1.96 -0.74
CA VAL A 182 -14.64 -3.26 -1.41
C VAL A 182 -15.02 -3.05 -2.88
N LEU A 183 -14.29 -3.67 -3.81
CA LEU A 183 -14.65 -3.66 -5.23
C LEU A 183 -15.84 -4.59 -5.49
N TYR A 184 -15.78 -5.80 -4.94
CA TYR A 184 -16.79 -6.85 -5.12
C TYR A 184 -17.17 -7.46 -3.77
N GLN A 185 -18.45 -7.41 -3.41
CA GLN A 185 -18.99 -8.04 -2.21
C GLN A 185 -20.05 -9.07 -2.61
N GLY A 186 -19.79 -10.36 -2.38
CA GLY A 186 -20.73 -11.42 -2.72
C GLY A 186 -22.04 -11.39 -1.90
N GLY A 187 -23.09 -11.95 -2.51
CA GLY A 187 -24.43 -12.09 -1.93
C GLY A 187 -24.69 -13.43 -1.22
N ASN A 188 -25.97 -13.74 -0.94
CA ASN A 188 -26.40 -15.02 -0.35
C ASN A 188 -26.72 -16.10 -1.40
N GLY A 189 -26.88 -15.71 -2.67
CA GLY A 189 -27.08 -16.59 -3.84
C GLY A 189 -25.77 -16.96 -4.54
N ASP A 190 -25.85 -17.54 -5.75
CA ASP A 190 -24.70 -17.87 -6.61
C ASP A 190 -24.37 -16.78 -7.66
N GLY A 191 -25.01 -15.60 -7.54
CA GLY A 191 -24.77 -14.44 -8.40
C GLY A 191 -23.27 -14.09 -8.52
N PHE A 192 -22.85 -13.90 -9.77
CA PHE A 192 -21.48 -13.58 -10.19
C PHE A 192 -21.37 -12.12 -10.61
N ASP A 193 -20.24 -11.47 -10.31
CA ASP A 193 -20.18 -10.01 -10.23
C ASP A 193 -19.93 -9.27 -11.57
N VAL A 194 -19.11 -9.78 -12.50
CA VAL A 194 -18.84 -9.16 -13.83
C VAL A 194 -18.28 -10.19 -14.83
N ASP A 195 -18.82 -10.25 -16.06
CA ASP A 195 -18.33 -11.14 -17.13
C ASP A 195 -17.09 -10.60 -17.89
N GLN A 196 -16.94 -9.27 -18.01
CA GLN A 196 -15.78 -8.62 -18.63
C GLN A 196 -15.49 -7.23 -18.04
N GLU A 197 -14.26 -7.02 -17.54
CA GLU A 197 -13.81 -5.75 -16.94
C GLU A 197 -12.58 -5.16 -17.67
N ASN A 198 -12.65 -3.86 -18.01
CA ASN A 198 -11.49 -3.04 -18.35
C ASN A 198 -11.45 -1.81 -17.42
N LEU A 199 -10.82 -1.97 -16.25
CA LEU A 199 -10.67 -0.92 -15.24
C LEU A 199 -9.34 -0.18 -15.41
N PHE A 200 -9.39 1.15 -15.45
CA PHE A 200 -8.20 2.00 -15.34
C PHE A 200 -8.05 2.45 -13.89
N LEU A 201 -7.12 1.83 -13.15
CA LEU A 201 -6.70 2.32 -11.84
C LEU A 201 -5.80 3.56 -12.05
N ASP A 202 -6.10 4.65 -11.33
CA ASP A 202 -5.39 5.92 -11.44
C ASP A 202 -3.87 5.73 -11.16
N PRO A 203 -2.97 6.18 -12.06
CA PRO A 203 -1.53 6.18 -11.80
C PRO A 203 -1.10 7.01 -10.58
N ASN A 204 -1.99 7.83 -10.02
CA ASN A 204 -1.77 8.61 -8.80
C ASN A 204 -2.33 7.94 -7.52
N GLN A 205 -2.71 6.66 -7.59
CA GLN A 205 -3.09 5.91 -6.41
C GLN A 205 -1.86 5.43 -5.62
N VAL A 206 -1.85 5.69 -4.31
CA VAL A 206 -0.88 5.09 -3.39
C VAL A 206 -1.22 3.61 -3.23
N VAL A 207 -0.23 2.75 -3.48
CA VAL A 207 -0.31 1.29 -3.40
C VAL A 207 0.78 0.73 -2.50
N ASP A 208 0.64 -0.54 -2.13
CA ASP A 208 1.67 -1.32 -1.43
C ASP A 208 2.72 -1.79 -2.45
N LEU A 209 3.84 -1.08 -2.53
CA LEU A 209 5.01 -1.41 -3.32
C LEU A 209 5.78 -2.56 -2.65
N ARG A 210 6.00 -3.65 -3.39
CA ARG A 210 6.64 -4.86 -2.85
C ARG A 210 8.11 -4.96 -3.27
N LEU A 211 8.97 -5.22 -2.30
CA LEU A 211 10.42 -5.25 -2.50
C LEU A 211 11.04 -6.49 -1.87
N ALA A 212 11.76 -7.26 -2.68
CA ALA A 212 12.58 -8.38 -2.24
C ALA A 212 14.05 -7.94 -2.22
N VAL A 213 14.57 -7.60 -1.04
CA VAL A 213 15.95 -7.09 -0.89
C VAL A 213 16.88 -8.19 -0.40
N ASN A 214 18.08 -8.25 -0.94
CA ASN A 214 19.19 -9.00 -0.34
C ASN A 214 20.28 -8.03 0.13
N VAL A 215 20.78 -8.21 1.35
CA VAL A 215 21.91 -7.44 1.89
C VAL A 215 22.72 -8.27 2.88
N PHE A 216 24.05 -8.12 2.83
CA PHE A 216 24.93 -8.63 3.88
C PHE A 216 25.44 -7.50 4.77
N LEU A 217 25.57 -7.81 6.05
CA LEU A 217 26.24 -7.00 7.05
C LEU A 217 27.65 -7.56 7.24
N GLN A 218 28.67 -6.72 7.15
CA GLN A 218 30.05 -7.18 7.25
C GLN A 218 30.37 -7.73 8.65
N GLY A 219 29.80 -7.16 9.71
CA GLY A 219 30.03 -7.58 11.10
C GLY A 219 29.86 -9.09 11.32
N PRO A 220 28.63 -9.62 11.12
CA PRO A 220 28.34 -11.05 11.19
C PRO A 220 29.10 -11.93 10.18
N ARG A 221 29.84 -11.33 9.24
CA ARG A 221 30.64 -11.99 8.19
C ARG A 221 32.14 -11.97 8.44
N PHE A 222 32.64 -11.38 9.54
CA PHE A 222 34.08 -11.38 9.80
C PHE A 222 34.66 -12.78 9.99
N ASN A 223 33.94 -13.65 10.71
CA ASN A 223 34.32 -15.05 10.94
C ASN A 223 33.08 -15.96 10.86
N PRO A 224 32.53 -16.16 9.66
CA PRO A 224 31.24 -16.84 9.50
C PRO A 224 31.38 -18.33 9.82
N SER A 225 30.44 -18.87 10.59
CA SER A 225 30.40 -20.30 10.94
C SER A 225 30.17 -21.19 9.71
N PHE A 226 29.48 -20.65 8.71
CA PHE A 226 29.23 -21.27 7.41
C PHE A 226 29.58 -20.27 6.31
N ASP A 227 30.37 -20.70 5.33
CA ASP A 227 30.71 -19.82 4.21
C ASP A 227 29.44 -19.42 3.43
N GLY A 228 29.40 -18.17 2.98
CA GLY A 228 28.22 -17.55 2.35
C GLY A 228 27.08 -17.14 3.29
N LEU A 229 27.11 -17.45 4.59
CA LEU A 229 26.08 -17.02 5.55
C LEU A 229 26.63 -16.04 6.59
N MET A 230 25.75 -15.19 7.13
CA MET A 230 25.99 -14.37 8.32
C MET A 230 25.89 -15.22 9.59
N ASN A 231 26.59 -14.82 10.66
CA ASN A 231 26.33 -15.34 12.00
C ASN A 231 25.07 -14.69 12.60
N ASP A 232 24.32 -15.44 13.39
CA ASP A 232 23.08 -15.03 14.06
C ASP A 232 23.24 -15.05 15.59
N ASP A 233 24.42 -14.64 16.07
CA ASP A 233 24.80 -14.71 17.48
C ASP A 233 23.83 -13.92 18.38
N LEU A 234 23.37 -12.74 17.92
CA LEU A 234 22.37 -11.94 18.64
C LEU A 234 21.04 -12.69 18.82
N ARG A 235 20.58 -13.42 17.80
CA ARG A 235 19.36 -14.23 17.89
C ARG A 235 19.57 -15.41 18.82
N SER A 236 20.69 -16.13 18.66
CA SER A 236 21.06 -17.27 19.51
C SER A 236 21.19 -16.87 20.98
N GLY A 237 21.66 -15.65 21.26
CA GLY A 237 21.71 -15.05 22.60
C GLY A 237 20.39 -14.49 23.13
N ASN A 238 19.31 -14.51 22.34
CA ASN A 238 18.02 -13.85 22.63
C ASN A 238 18.17 -12.33 22.90
N LEU A 239 19.09 -11.68 22.19
CA LEU A 239 19.45 -10.27 22.38
C LEU A 239 18.67 -9.32 21.45
N ILE A 240 18.17 -9.80 20.31
CA ILE A 240 17.45 -8.95 19.35
C ILE A 240 16.17 -8.39 20.00
N PRO A 241 15.98 -7.05 20.03
CA PRO A 241 14.80 -6.45 20.62
C PRO A 241 13.56 -6.76 19.79
N LYS A 242 12.40 -6.88 20.45
CA LYS A 242 11.10 -7.03 19.77
C LYS A 242 10.54 -5.71 19.26
N ILE A 243 11.07 -4.59 19.70
CA ILE A 243 10.71 -3.25 19.23
C ILE A 243 11.82 -2.81 18.29
N SER A 244 11.46 -2.32 17.11
CA SER A 244 12.44 -1.82 16.15
C SER A 244 13.30 -0.71 16.79
N PRO A 245 14.62 -0.71 16.56
CA PRO A 245 15.49 0.39 16.98
C PRO A 245 15.27 1.66 16.15
N TYR A 246 14.57 1.57 15.01
CA TYR A 246 14.32 2.70 14.10
C TYR A 246 12.93 3.31 14.28
N ASP A 247 11.95 2.52 14.71
CA ASP A 247 10.58 2.98 14.96
C ASP A 247 9.96 2.29 16.18
N SER A 248 9.67 3.08 17.22
CA SER A 248 9.03 2.61 18.45
C SER A 248 7.61 2.06 18.26
N GLY A 249 6.93 2.41 17.15
CA GLY A 249 5.61 1.88 16.78
C GLY A 249 5.67 0.48 16.16
N THR A 250 6.83 0.08 15.64
CA THR A 250 7.02 -1.22 15.00
C THR A 250 7.43 -2.28 16.02
N VAL A 251 6.49 -3.19 16.33
CA VAL A 251 6.64 -4.21 17.36
C VAL A 251 6.38 -5.61 16.81
N ILE A 252 7.36 -6.51 16.98
CA ILE A 252 7.20 -7.94 16.74
C ILE A 252 6.37 -8.53 17.88
N SER A 253 5.09 -8.74 17.61
CA SER A 253 4.16 -9.33 18.57
C SER A 253 4.38 -10.85 18.76
N ASN A 254 4.91 -11.53 17.74
CA ASN A 254 5.14 -12.98 17.76
C ASN A 254 6.59 -13.32 18.15
N SER A 255 6.80 -13.97 19.30
CA SER A 255 8.14 -14.37 19.73
C SER A 255 8.81 -15.42 18.83
N ASN A 256 8.05 -16.09 17.97
CA ASN A 256 8.57 -17.20 17.17
C ASN A 256 9.39 -16.74 15.96
N VAL A 257 9.35 -15.47 15.58
CA VAL A 257 10.13 -14.91 14.47
C VAL A 257 11.63 -15.16 14.65
N PHE A 258 12.11 -15.17 15.89
CA PHE A 258 13.52 -15.42 16.25
C PHE A 258 13.83 -16.89 16.52
N ASN A 259 12.91 -17.82 16.23
CA ASN A 259 13.19 -19.25 16.32
C ASN A 259 14.20 -19.69 15.25
N ASN A 260 14.78 -20.87 15.47
CA ASN A 260 15.65 -21.49 14.47
C ASN A 260 14.83 -21.83 13.20
N GLY A 261 15.30 -21.43 12.03
CA GLY A 261 14.58 -21.55 10.77
C GLY A 261 13.46 -20.53 10.57
N GLY A 262 13.50 -19.40 11.28
CA GLY A 262 12.50 -18.33 11.20
C GLY A 262 11.19 -18.64 11.93
N ILE A 263 10.10 -17.96 11.55
CA ILE A 263 8.82 -17.96 12.28
C ILE A 263 8.22 -19.35 12.56
N SER A 264 8.50 -20.33 11.70
CA SER A 264 7.98 -21.70 11.85
C SER A 264 8.70 -22.51 12.94
N GLY A 265 9.93 -22.13 13.31
CA GLY A 265 10.81 -22.90 14.19
C GLY A 265 11.36 -24.20 13.59
N PHE A 266 11.02 -24.51 12.33
CA PHE A 266 11.43 -25.73 11.61
C PHE A 266 11.96 -25.43 10.20
N GLY A 267 12.19 -24.17 9.86
CA GLY A 267 12.77 -23.79 8.57
C GLY A 267 14.27 -24.06 8.47
N LEU A 268 14.88 -23.62 7.37
CA LEU A 268 16.31 -23.76 7.14
C LEU A 268 17.07 -22.76 8.03
N SER A 269 18.21 -23.16 8.58
CA SER A 269 19.04 -22.26 9.41
C SER A 269 19.51 -21.02 8.66
N GLN A 270 19.55 -21.02 7.33
CA GLN A 270 19.86 -19.82 6.55
C GLN A 270 18.79 -18.72 6.69
N ASN A 271 17.57 -19.08 7.10
CA ASN A 271 16.46 -18.15 7.35
C ASN A 271 16.43 -17.66 8.80
N ASP A 272 17.43 -17.99 9.62
CA ASP A 272 17.55 -17.42 10.96
C ASP A 272 17.72 -15.90 10.87
N ILE A 273 17.01 -15.16 11.72
CA ILE A 273 17.14 -13.70 11.78
C ILE A 273 18.51 -13.34 12.36
N VAL A 274 19.23 -12.46 11.67
CA VAL A 274 20.47 -11.87 12.15
C VAL A 274 20.17 -10.60 12.93
N ASP A 275 19.37 -9.68 12.36
CA ASP A 275 19.10 -8.39 12.97
C ASP A 275 18.00 -7.55 12.29
N TRP A 276 17.72 -6.38 12.86
CA TRP A 276 16.93 -5.29 12.28
C TRP A 276 17.69 -4.47 11.24
N VAL A 277 17.05 -4.21 10.11
CA VAL A 277 17.48 -3.25 9.09
C VAL A 277 16.36 -2.22 8.82
N PHE A 278 16.72 -1.13 8.15
CA PHE A 278 15.78 -0.08 7.78
C PHE A 278 15.87 0.21 6.29
N ILE A 279 14.75 0.06 5.59
CA ILE A 279 14.66 0.26 4.14
C ILE A 279 13.95 1.58 3.87
N GLN A 280 14.43 2.33 2.89
CA GLN A 280 13.74 3.51 2.39
C GLN A 280 13.60 3.45 0.88
N ILE A 281 12.50 3.99 0.36
CA ILE A 281 12.40 4.38 -1.05
C ILE A 281 12.48 5.90 -1.16
N ARG A 282 13.26 6.37 -2.12
CA ARG A 282 13.39 7.78 -2.44
C ARG A 282 12.88 8.08 -3.84
N SER A 283 12.41 9.30 -4.02
CA SER A 283 11.82 9.73 -5.29
C SER A 283 12.79 9.54 -6.45
N GLY A 284 12.30 8.99 -7.56
CA GLY A 284 13.08 8.93 -8.80
C GLY A 284 13.42 10.30 -9.40
N SER A 285 12.77 11.39 -8.97
CA SER A 285 13.06 12.76 -9.44
C SER A 285 13.99 13.55 -8.53
N ASP A 286 14.11 13.13 -7.26
CA ASP A 286 14.92 13.76 -6.23
C ASP A 286 15.40 12.67 -5.26
N ASP A 287 16.69 12.34 -5.34
CA ASP A 287 17.32 11.28 -4.57
C ASP A 287 17.58 11.66 -3.10
N THR A 288 17.19 12.86 -2.66
CA THR A 288 17.18 13.28 -1.25
C THR A 288 15.81 13.16 -0.60
N LEU A 289 14.74 13.06 -1.41
CA LEU A 289 13.36 12.99 -0.92
C LEU A 289 12.96 11.55 -0.59
N ILE A 290 12.81 11.25 0.70
CA ILE A 290 12.25 9.98 1.20
C ILE A 290 10.74 9.98 0.94
N VAL A 291 10.27 8.93 0.27
CA VAL A 291 8.84 8.72 -0.05
C VAL A 291 8.19 7.87 1.03
N ASP A 292 8.83 6.78 1.41
CA ASP A 292 8.41 5.92 2.51
C ASP A 292 9.61 5.13 3.05
N ASP A 293 9.47 4.62 4.28
CA ASP A 293 10.45 3.79 4.93
C ASP A 293 9.82 2.73 5.84
N ALA A 294 10.57 1.65 6.08
CA ALA A 294 10.09 0.52 6.86
C ALA A 294 11.21 -0.16 7.64
N SER A 295 10.90 -0.54 8.87
CA SER A 295 11.72 -1.47 9.64
C SER A 295 11.50 -2.89 9.15
N ALA A 296 12.58 -3.62 8.92
CA ALA A 296 12.58 -4.99 8.42
C ALA A 296 13.65 -5.83 9.14
N LEU A 297 13.68 -7.12 8.85
CA LEU A 297 14.63 -8.07 9.44
C LEU A 297 15.50 -8.67 8.34
N VAL A 298 16.78 -8.87 8.62
CA VAL A 298 17.70 -9.54 7.70
C VAL A 298 17.99 -10.97 8.18
N GLN A 299 17.90 -11.93 7.27
CA GLN A 299 18.18 -13.36 7.48
C GLN A 299 19.65 -13.68 7.19
N ARG A 300 20.14 -14.87 7.60
CA ARG A 300 21.56 -15.22 7.46
C ARG A 300 22.06 -15.33 6.03
N ASP A 301 21.21 -15.69 5.09
CA ASP A 301 21.51 -15.68 3.64
C ASP A 301 21.38 -14.29 3.00
N GLY A 302 21.00 -13.28 3.78
CA GLY A 302 20.91 -11.89 3.38
C GLY A 302 19.52 -11.50 2.89
N ASP A 303 18.54 -12.42 2.83
CA ASP A 303 17.15 -12.06 2.53
C ASP A 303 16.63 -11.07 3.58
N VAL A 304 16.04 -9.97 3.11
CA VAL A 304 15.37 -9.00 3.97
C VAL A 304 13.87 -9.24 3.91
N VAL A 305 13.29 -9.46 5.07
CA VAL A 305 11.89 -9.84 5.26
C VAL A 305 11.17 -8.86 6.17
N ALA A 306 9.85 -8.79 6.05
CA ALA A 306 8.99 -8.03 6.93
C ALA A 306 9.07 -8.55 8.39
N ILE A 307 8.39 -7.86 9.31
CA ILE A 307 8.42 -8.18 10.75
C ILE A 307 7.81 -9.54 11.12
N ASP A 308 7.16 -10.22 10.18
CA ASP A 308 6.71 -11.60 10.31
C ASP A 308 7.84 -12.62 10.09
N GLY A 309 9.02 -12.16 9.63
CA GLY A 309 10.19 -12.98 9.36
C GLY A 309 10.13 -13.77 8.06
N THR A 310 9.14 -13.55 7.18
CA THR A 310 8.97 -14.34 5.95
C THR A 310 8.48 -13.57 4.74
N SER A 311 7.63 -12.56 4.91
CA SER A 311 7.04 -11.83 3.77
C SER A 311 8.03 -10.81 3.20
N ASP A 312 7.84 -10.47 1.92
CA ASP A 312 8.54 -9.33 1.31
C ASP A 312 8.26 -8.03 2.07
N VAL A 313 9.18 -7.07 1.95
CA VAL A 313 8.99 -5.75 2.55
C VAL A 313 8.01 -4.95 1.71
N ILE A 314 7.08 -4.28 2.40
CA ILE A 314 6.07 -3.42 1.80
C ILE A 314 6.36 -1.97 2.16
N LEU A 315 6.36 -1.10 1.15
CA LEU A 315 6.45 0.34 1.26
C LEU A 315 5.26 0.98 0.53
N ARG A 316 4.82 2.15 0.94
CA ARG A 316 3.67 2.86 0.37
C ARG A 316 4.13 3.94 -0.59
N GLY A 317 3.63 3.90 -1.82
CA GLY A 317 3.97 4.89 -2.82
C GLY A 317 3.14 4.74 -4.08
N LEU A 318 3.42 5.57 -5.08
CA LEU A 318 2.86 5.40 -6.41
C LEU A 318 3.64 4.32 -7.16
N THR A 319 3.03 3.67 -8.15
CA THR A 319 3.83 2.82 -9.05
C THR A 319 4.79 3.69 -9.85
N GLY A 320 6.07 3.36 -9.88
CA GLY A 320 7.08 4.24 -10.49
C GLY A 320 8.50 3.79 -10.25
N GLU A 321 9.46 4.64 -10.61
CA GLU A 321 10.88 4.38 -10.43
C GLU A 321 11.42 5.08 -9.17
N TYR A 322 12.08 4.32 -8.29
CA TYR A 322 12.58 4.79 -6.99
C TYR A 322 14.04 4.45 -6.79
N TYR A 323 14.75 5.24 -5.99
CA TYR A 323 16.02 4.78 -5.41
C TYR A 323 15.73 3.98 -4.15
N VAL A 324 16.40 2.85 -3.97
CA VAL A 324 16.25 2.00 -2.78
C VAL A 324 17.46 2.19 -1.89
N VAL A 325 17.22 2.48 -0.62
CA VAL A 325 18.23 2.63 0.43
C VAL A 325 18.08 1.51 1.44
N ILE A 326 19.21 0.93 1.84
CA ILE A 326 19.30 0.01 2.98
C ILE A 326 20.20 0.61 4.05
N LYS A 327 19.71 0.66 5.28
CA LYS A 327 20.41 1.17 6.46
C LYS A 327 20.45 0.12 7.56
N HIS A 328 21.44 0.25 8.43
CA HIS A 328 21.60 -0.57 9.62
C HIS A 328 22.21 0.26 10.76
N ARG A 329 22.01 -0.15 12.02
CA ARG A 329 22.35 0.64 13.20
C ARG A 329 23.83 1.01 13.32
N ASN A 330 24.74 0.15 12.82
CA ASN A 330 26.18 0.34 12.98
C ASN A 330 26.98 0.02 11.71
N HIS A 331 26.30 0.06 10.56
CA HIS A 331 26.92 -0.02 9.25
C HIS A 331 26.59 1.22 8.43
N LEU A 332 27.48 1.63 7.53
CA LEU A 332 27.20 2.69 6.57
C LEU A 332 26.13 2.23 5.58
N ALA A 333 25.14 3.08 5.33
CA ALA A 333 24.05 2.78 4.40
C ALA A 333 24.54 2.72 2.94
N ALA A 334 23.75 2.04 2.11
CA ALA A 334 23.92 2.05 0.66
C ALA A 334 22.61 2.38 -0.04
N MET A 335 22.71 3.11 -1.15
CA MET A 335 21.59 3.40 -2.05
C MET A 335 21.89 2.85 -3.44
N THR A 336 20.87 2.40 -4.17
CA THR A 336 21.02 2.09 -5.60
C THR A 336 21.43 3.33 -6.40
N SER A 337 22.33 3.18 -7.38
CA SER A 337 22.67 4.26 -8.31
C SER A 337 21.64 4.41 -9.43
N ASN A 338 21.05 3.28 -9.84
CA ASN A 338 19.96 3.26 -10.81
C ASN A 338 18.62 3.28 -10.07
N LYS A 339 17.61 3.85 -10.74
CA LYS A 339 16.24 3.78 -10.26
C LYS A 339 15.69 2.38 -10.50
N ILE A 340 14.87 1.92 -9.57
CA ILE A 340 14.26 0.61 -9.55
C ILE A 340 12.76 0.79 -9.80
N PRO A 341 12.17 0.13 -10.82
CA PRO A 341 10.74 0.18 -11.03
C PRO A 341 10.03 -0.66 -9.96
N LEU A 342 9.19 -0.01 -9.16
CA LEU A 342 8.41 -0.63 -8.09
C LEU A 342 6.91 -0.60 -8.43
N SER A 343 6.23 -1.67 -8.04
CA SER A 343 4.79 -1.84 -8.22
C SER A 343 4.22 -2.76 -7.13
N VAL A 344 2.96 -3.14 -7.24
CA VAL A 344 2.33 -4.17 -6.40
C VAL A 344 2.94 -5.56 -6.58
N ASN A 345 3.69 -5.79 -7.67
CA ASN A 345 4.47 -7.01 -7.87
C ASN A 345 5.86 -6.86 -7.23
N PRO A 346 6.38 -7.90 -6.55
CA PRO A 346 7.70 -7.87 -5.95
C PRO A 346 8.81 -7.60 -6.97
N THR A 347 9.63 -6.57 -6.71
CA THR A 347 10.86 -6.30 -7.46
C THR A 347 12.06 -6.69 -6.61
N SER A 348 13.03 -7.41 -7.20
CA SER A 348 14.25 -7.81 -6.51
C SER A 348 15.34 -6.75 -6.59
N VAL A 349 15.99 -6.45 -5.46
CA VAL A 349 17.19 -5.60 -5.38
C VAL A 349 18.23 -6.32 -4.54
N ASN A 350 19.35 -6.70 -5.17
CA ASN A 350 20.36 -7.51 -4.51
C ASN A 350 21.64 -6.72 -4.22
N PHE A 351 21.78 -6.20 -3.00
CA PHE A 351 23.00 -5.52 -2.54
C PHE A 351 24.16 -6.46 -2.22
N THR A 352 23.99 -7.79 -2.26
CA THR A 352 25.11 -8.75 -2.10
C THR A 352 25.84 -9.00 -3.41
N SER A 353 25.25 -8.64 -4.56
CA SER A 353 25.86 -8.75 -5.88
C SER A 353 26.72 -7.53 -6.22
N SER A 354 27.96 -7.77 -6.63
CA SER A 354 28.83 -6.73 -7.22
C SER A 354 28.29 -6.13 -8.53
N GLY A 355 27.25 -6.75 -9.13
CA GLY A 355 26.55 -6.21 -10.29
C GLY A 355 25.53 -5.10 -9.98
N THR A 356 25.15 -4.94 -8.70
CA THR A 356 24.22 -3.89 -8.28
C THR A 356 24.98 -2.57 -8.14
N ALA A 357 24.72 -1.64 -9.06
CA ALA A 357 25.33 -0.32 -9.01
C ALA A 357 24.78 0.47 -7.80
N THR A 358 25.66 0.93 -6.92
CA THR A 358 25.34 1.77 -5.76
C THR A 358 25.74 3.22 -6.00
N PHE A 359 25.04 4.15 -5.37
CA PHE A 359 25.39 5.57 -5.38
C PHE A 359 26.81 5.78 -4.84
N GLY A 360 27.52 6.77 -5.38
CA GLY A 360 28.88 7.10 -4.97
C GLY A 360 29.92 6.05 -5.37
N SER A 361 30.99 5.93 -4.57
CA SER A 361 32.12 5.02 -4.82
C SER A 361 32.46 4.21 -3.58
N ASN A 362 32.65 2.90 -3.74
CA ASN A 362 32.91 1.96 -2.63
C ASN A 362 31.87 2.08 -1.50
N ALA A 363 30.60 2.30 -1.84
CA ALA A 363 29.49 2.34 -0.87
C ALA A 363 29.36 1.06 -0.04
N GLN A 364 29.95 -0.03 -0.52
CA GLN A 364 29.93 -1.35 0.07
C GLN A 364 31.34 -1.93 0.11
N VAL A 365 31.56 -2.88 1.01
CA VAL A 365 32.80 -3.66 1.10
C VAL A 365 32.64 -4.97 0.33
N GLN A 366 33.70 -5.37 -0.38
CA GLN A 366 33.77 -6.69 -0.98
C GLN A 366 34.35 -7.70 0.02
N LEU A 367 33.62 -8.79 0.26
CA LEU A 367 34.03 -9.91 1.09
C LEU A 367 34.98 -10.85 0.34
N SER A 368 35.66 -11.74 1.06
CA SER A 368 36.65 -12.67 0.50
C SER A 368 36.10 -13.62 -0.58
N ASN A 369 34.80 -13.94 -0.51
CA ASN A 369 34.11 -14.78 -1.49
C ASN A 369 33.57 -13.99 -2.70
N GLY A 370 33.76 -12.67 -2.73
CA GLY A 370 33.33 -11.78 -3.82
C GLY A 370 31.98 -11.11 -3.62
N ASP A 371 31.22 -11.51 -2.60
CA ASP A 371 29.96 -10.87 -2.23
C ASP A 371 30.19 -9.45 -1.71
N MET A 372 29.18 -8.61 -1.84
CA MET A 372 29.17 -7.25 -1.31
C MET A 372 28.42 -7.21 0.04
N ALA A 373 28.87 -6.35 0.95
CA ALA A 373 28.23 -6.10 2.24
C ALA A 373 28.27 -4.62 2.61
N LEU A 374 27.42 -4.19 3.53
CA LEU A 374 27.53 -2.85 4.13
C LEU A 374 28.80 -2.77 4.99
N TRP A 375 29.43 -1.59 5.06
CA TRP A 375 30.63 -1.37 5.87
C TRP A 375 30.28 -1.34 7.36
N ALA A 376 30.84 -2.24 8.16
CA ALA A 376 30.66 -2.22 9.61
C ALA A 376 31.53 -1.14 10.26
N GLY A 377 31.13 -0.70 11.46
CA GLY A 377 31.99 0.04 12.37
C GLY A 377 31.65 1.52 12.55
N ASN A 378 30.51 1.98 12.03
CA ASN A 378 29.95 3.29 12.35
C ASN A 378 29.20 3.18 13.69
N VAL A 379 29.92 3.28 14.80
CA VAL A 379 29.35 3.00 16.13
C VAL A 379 28.93 4.26 16.87
N ASN A 380 29.27 5.44 16.34
CA ASN A 380 28.89 6.73 16.90
C ASN A 380 27.68 7.37 16.17
N ASN A 381 27.11 6.67 15.18
CA ASN A 381 25.98 7.08 14.34
C ASN A 381 26.21 8.39 13.57
N ASP A 382 27.44 8.67 13.17
CA ASP A 382 27.72 9.73 12.19
C ASP A 382 27.65 9.17 10.75
N ILE A 383 28.27 9.83 9.77
CA ILE A 383 28.26 9.42 8.36
C ILE A 383 29.63 8.86 7.91
N ILE A 384 30.50 8.50 8.86
CA ILE A 384 31.89 8.15 8.64
C ILE A 384 32.26 6.92 9.47
N VAL A 385 33.05 6.01 8.89
CA VAL A 385 33.86 5.06 9.67
C VAL A 385 35.30 5.57 9.71
N GLN A 386 35.81 5.83 10.91
CA GLN A 386 37.16 6.31 11.14
C GLN A 386 37.78 5.72 12.42
N TYR A 387 39.00 5.21 12.31
CA TYR A 387 39.71 4.65 13.46
C TYR A 387 40.38 5.72 14.34
N SER A 388 40.99 6.73 13.70
CA SER A 388 41.67 7.85 14.35
C SER A 388 41.45 9.12 13.54
N GLY A 389 41.33 10.29 14.18
CA GLY A 389 41.11 11.54 13.45
C GLY A 389 40.21 12.50 14.21
N THR A 390 39.32 13.17 13.49
CA THR A 390 38.44 14.23 14.01
C THR A 390 37.23 13.67 14.74
N THR A 391 36.63 12.61 14.22
CA THR A 391 35.42 11.96 14.77
C THR A 391 35.58 10.44 14.74
N PRO A 392 36.64 9.89 15.36
CA PRO A 392 36.85 8.45 15.32
C PRO A 392 35.76 7.70 16.11
N ASP A 393 35.43 6.52 15.62
CA ASP A 393 34.46 5.61 16.22
C ASP A 393 34.96 5.00 17.54
N THR A 394 36.26 4.66 17.60
CA THR A 394 36.83 3.87 18.71
C THR A 394 36.65 4.46 20.11
N PRO A 395 36.70 5.78 20.36
CA PRO A 395 36.47 6.33 21.70
C PRO A 395 35.01 6.22 22.17
N SER A 396 34.03 6.10 21.26
CA SER A 396 32.62 5.89 21.64
C SER A 396 32.44 4.53 22.32
N ILE A 397 33.09 3.48 21.80
CA ILE A 397 33.15 2.14 22.40
C ILE A 397 33.76 2.20 23.81
N LEU A 398 34.87 2.91 23.98
CA LEU A 398 35.49 3.08 25.29
C LEU A 398 34.55 3.80 26.27
N SER A 399 33.88 4.85 25.81
CA SER A 399 32.92 5.60 26.63
C SER A 399 31.78 4.71 27.10
N GLU A 400 31.18 3.92 26.21
CA GLU A 400 30.10 2.98 26.55
C GLU A 400 30.56 2.01 27.65
N ILE A 401 31.73 1.39 27.47
CA ILE A 401 32.26 0.39 28.40
C ILE A 401 32.58 0.98 29.77
N LEU A 402 33.17 2.18 29.82
CA LEU A 402 33.52 2.82 31.08
C LEU A 402 32.30 3.33 31.86
N ASN A 403 31.20 3.63 31.17
CA ASN A 403 29.99 4.16 31.78
C ASN A 403 28.96 3.07 32.12
N ASP A 404 29.19 1.82 31.73
CA ASP A 404 28.30 0.71 32.06
C ASP A 404 28.20 0.49 33.58
N ALA A 405 26.98 0.32 34.07
CA ALA A 405 26.70 0.15 35.50
C ALA A 405 27.33 -1.13 36.09
N GLY A 406 27.57 -2.15 35.26
CA GLY A 406 28.27 -3.37 35.61
C GLY A 406 29.79 -3.22 35.70
N ASN A 407 30.37 -2.19 35.07
CA ASN A 407 31.80 -1.88 35.10
C ASN A 407 32.19 -0.92 36.23
N PHE A 408 31.80 -1.23 37.46
CA PHE A 408 32.03 -0.34 38.62
C PHE A 408 33.51 0.03 38.88
N LEU A 409 34.46 -0.76 38.37
CA LEU A 409 35.90 -0.52 38.50
C LEU A 409 36.50 0.22 37.29
N ASN A 410 35.67 0.60 36.30
CA ASN A 410 36.04 1.34 35.10
C ASN A 410 37.21 0.69 34.33
N PHE A 411 37.16 -0.64 34.17
CA PHE A 411 38.18 -1.34 33.41
C PHE A 411 37.92 -1.21 31.91
N PRO A 412 38.90 -0.75 31.10
CA PRO A 412 38.78 -0.74 29.64
C PRO A 412 38.62 -2.14 29.03
N THR A 413 39.01 -3.18 29.76
CA THR A 413 38.89 -4.59 29.37
C THR A 413 37.53 -5.21 29.68
N TYR A 414 36.60 -4.44 30.26
CA TYR A 414 35.27 -4.94 30.55
C TYR A 414 34.54 -5.29 29.24
N SER A 415 33.74 -6.36 29.28
CA SER A 415 32.96 -6.85 28.15
C SER A 415 31.49 -6.61 28.46
N LEU A 416 30.83 -5.82 27.63
CA LEU A 416 29.41 -5.55 27.75
C LEU A 416 28.63 -6.60 26.96
N ASN A 417 27.81 -7.41 27.62
CA ASN A 417 26.96 -8.37 26.93
C ASN A 417 25.58 -7.75 26.62
N GLY A 418 25.14 -7.87 25.37
CA GLY A 418 23.81 -7.41 24.98
C GLY A 418 23.72 -6.95 23.52
N TYR A 419 22.53 -6.47 23.15
CA TYR A 419 22.30 -5.81 21.88
C TYR A 419 22.80 -4.36 21.97
N ASN A 420 23.96 -4.08 21.38
CA ASN A 420 24.60 -2.78 21.45
C ASN A 420 25.00 -2.28 20.05
N THR A 421 24.97 -0.97 19.84
CA THR A 421 25.42 -0.36 18.58
C THR A 421 26.93 -0.47 18.39
N HIS A 422 27.69 -0.51 19.49
CA HIS A 422 29.14 -0.60 19.50
C HIS A 422 29.70 -2.01 19.27
N ASP A 423 28.83 -3.03 19.23
CA ASP A 423 29.16 -4.42 18.86
C ASP A 423 29.31 -4.54 17.33
N VAL A 424 30.54 -4.42 16.84
CA VAL A 424 30.88 -4.28 15.42
C VAL A 424 30.78 -5.62 14.69
N ASN A 425 31.15 -6.72 15.34
CA ASN A 425 31.03 -8.07 14.77
C ASN A 425 29.67 -8.73 15.08
N MET A 426 28.83 -8.10 15.91
CA MET A 426 27.47 -8.52 16.25
C MET A 426 27.42 -9.88 16.97
N ASP A 427 28.41 -10.15 17.83
CA ASP A 427 28.50 -11.40 18.59
C ASP A 427 27.79 -11.36 19.95
N GLY A 428 27.18 -10.21 20.29
CA GLY A 428 26.53 -9.93 21.55
C GLY A 428 27.47 -9.48 22.67
N ASN A 429 28.75 -9.24 22.38
CA ASN A 429 29.74 -8.75 23.34
C ASN A 429 30.52 -7.56 22.79
N THR A 430 30.29 -6.37 23.36
CA THR A 430 31.08 -5.18 23.04
C THR A 430 32.31 -5.09 23.94
N GLN A 431 33.49 -4.91 23.36
CA GLN A 431 34.73 -4.72 24.08
C GLN A 431 35.70 -3.74 23.37
N TYR A 432 36.30 -2.81 24.14
CA TYR A 432 37.23 -1.83 23.59
C TYR A 432 38.65 -2.42 23.45
N THR A 433 39.10 -3.13 24.48
CA THR A 433 40.38 -3.85 24.51
C THR A 433 40.23 -5.13 25.32
N GLY A 434 41.04 -6.15 25.08
CA GLY A 434 40.95 -7.42 25.82
C GLY A 434 41.07 -8.62 24.89
N THR A 435 40.26 -9.64 25.15
CA THR A 435 40.30 -10.94 24.45
C THR A 435 39.62 -10.92 23.09
N ALA A 436 38.54 -10.16 22.94
CA ALA A 436 37.76 -10.07 21.70
C ALA A 436 37.27 -8.62 21.49
N PRO A 437 38.18 -7.65 21.30
CA PRO A 437 37.79 -6.25 21.12
C PRO A 437 37.22 -5.97 19.72
N ASP A 438 36.29 -5.02 19.64
CA ASP A 438 35.68 -4.53 18.39
C ASP A 438 36.58 -3.55 17.62
N THR A 439 37.45 -2.84 18.34
CA THR A 439 38.29 -1.76 17.78
C THR A 439 39.18 -2.18 16.59
N PRO A 440 39.73 -3.40 16.50
CA PRO A 440 40.51 -3.83 15.34
C PRO A 440 39.71 -3.95 14.06
N PHE A 441 38.39 -4.24 14.12
CA PHE A 441 37.55 -4.33 12.92
C PHE A 441 37.43 -2.97 12.22
N ILE A 442 37.25 -1.89 13.00
CA ILE A 442 37.23 -0.52 12.50
C ILE A 442 38.58 -0.16 11.83
N LEU A 443 39.71 -0.49 12.49
CA LEU A 443 41.03 -0.25 11.91
C LEU A 443 41.19 -1.00 10.59
N GLN A 444 40.81 -2.28 10.55
CA GLN A 444 40.95 -3.12 9.37
C GLN A 444 40.14 -2.56 8.20
N ASN A 445 38.90 -2.12 8.44
CA ASN A 445 38.07 -1.48 7.41
C ASN A 445 38.75 -0.24 6.83
N VAL A 446 39.22 0.66 7.71
CA VAL A 446 39.92 1.89 7.30
C VAL A 446 41.16 1.59 6.47
N LEU A 447 41.98 0.61 6.88
CA LEU A 447 43.20 0.23 6.17
C LEU A 447 42.93 -0.51 4.85
N ALA A 448 41.87 -1.31 4.79
CA ALA A 448 41.53 -2.12 3.62
C ALA A 448 40.70 -1.36 2.57
N HIS A 449 40.19 -0.17 2.89
CA HIS A 449 39.36 0.61 1.99
C HIS A 449 40.10 0.90 0.66
N PRO A 450 39.52 0.61 -0.52
CA PRO A 450 40.20 0.77 -1.81
C PRO A 450 40.71 2.20 -2.10
N GLY A 451 40.04 3.21 -1.56
CA GLY A 451 40.46 4.61 -1.65
C GLY A 451 41.63 5.00 -0.74
N ASN A 452 42.02 4.16 0.23
CA ASN A 452 43.11 4.41 1.18
C ASN A 452 44.43 3.74 0.74
N PHE A 453 44.90 4.06 -0.47
CA PHE A 453 46.09 3.41 -1.06
C PHE A 453 47.41 3.62 -0.29
N LEU A 454 47.46 4.55 0.69
CA LEU A 454 48.61 4.78 1.56
C LEU A 454 48.44 4.15 2.96
N ASN A 455 47.33 3.46 3.20
CA ASN A 455 47.02 2.77 4.46
C ASN A 455 47.09 3.72 5.68
N PHE A 456 46.56 4.94 5.55
CA PHE A 456 46.51 5.86 6.67
C PHE A 456 45.44 5.42 7.67
N SER A 457 45.81 5.29 8.95
CA SER A 457 44.86 5.02 10.03
C SER A 457 43.88 6.17 10.29
N THR A 458 44.11 7.32 9.66
CA THR A 458 43.26 8.51 9.75
C THR A 458 42.29 8.65 8.58
N TYR A 459 42.30 7.70 7.64
CA TYR A 459 41.39 7.73 6.50
C TYR A 459 39.93 7.61 6.96
N GLN A 460 39.03 8.25 6.23
CA GLN A 460 37.59 8.25 6.49
C GLN A 460 36.89 7.48 5.39
N ILE A 461 36.11 6.46 5.79
CA ILE A 461 35.15 5.82 4.89
C ILE A 461 33.86 6.60 5.06
N GLN A 462 33.45 7.36 4.06
CA GLN A 462 32.24 8.17 4.11
C GLN A 462 31.05 7.38 3.57
N GLU A 463 29.90 7.47 4.25
CA GLU A 463 28.64 6.93 3.78
C GLU A 463 28.25 7.55 2.43
N GLN A 464 27.88 6.69 1.48
CA GLN A 464 27.57 7.11 0.12
C GLN A 464 26.06 7.30 -0.06
N LEU A 465 25.54 8.43 0.45
CA LEU A 465 24.19 8.91 0.20
C LEU A 465 24.22 10.35 -0.36
N PRO A 466 23.23 10.78 -1.14
CA PRO A 466 23.17 12.11 -1.77
C PRO A 466 23.31 13.30 -0.81
N GLU A 467 22.89 13.17 0.43
CA GLU A 467 22.90 14.23 1.44
C GLU A 467 24.25 14.43 2.15
N ASN A 468 25.24 13.57 1.90
CA ASN A 468 26.49 13.46 2.67
C ASN A 468 27.70 14.17 2.07
#